data_AF-A0A9Y2MWJ7-F1
#
_entry.id   AF-A0A9Y2MWJ7-F1
#
_cell.length_a   1.000
_cell.length_b   1.000
_cell.length_c   1.000
_cell.angle_alpha   90.00
_cell.angle_beta   90.00
_cell.angle_gamma   90.00
#
_symmetry.space_group_name_H-M   'P 1'
#
loop_
_entity.id
_entity.type
_entity.pdbx_description
1 polymer ?
#
loop_
_entity_poly.entity_id
_entity_poly.type
_entity_poly.pdbx_seq_one_letter_code
_entity_poly.pdbx_strand_id
1 'polypeptide(L)'
;MFSLLGLSAVPAAASGDQFAPAGCFGERYSVFFGQGISVSCLPGEGHGYRVIAHCASGNVFWFAAGDFVPYGFGPATAECTGALLAPASVVAYQVDEI
;
A
#
# COMPACT_ATOMS: atom_id res chain seq x y z
N MET A 1 37.56 -28.67 -16.88
CA MET A 1 37.42 -27.26 -16.43
C MET A 1 36.00 -26.82 -16.74
N PHE A 2 35.11 -26.79 -15.74
CA PHE A 2 33.68 -26.46 -15.90
C PHE A 2 33.49 -24.95 -15.78
N SER A 3 33.05 -24.28 -16.85
CA SER A 3 32.64 -22.87 -16.79
C SER A 3 31.15 -22.81 -16.49
N LEU A 4 30.81 -22.36 -15.28
CA LEU A 4 29.44 -22.02 -14.90
C LEU A 4 29.16 -20.59 -15.41
N LEU A 5 28.35 -20.51 -16.46
CA LEU A 5 27.74 -19.26 -16.92
C LEU A 5 26.93 -18.66 -15.77
N GLY A 6 27.38 -17.49 -15.29
CA GLY A 6 26.72 -16.72 -14.27
C GLY A 6 25.33 -16.27 -14.74
N LEU A 7 24.29 -16.81 -14.11
CA LEU A 7 22.98 -16.19 -14.11
C LEU A 7 23.11 -14.87 -13.34
N SER A 8 23.12 -13.75 -14.05
CA SER A 8 22.89 -12.45 -13.43
C SER A 8 21.44 -12.42 -12.93
N ALA A 9 21.26 -12.68 -11.64
CA ALA A 9 20.02 -12.41 -10.94
C ALA A 9 19.74 -10.90 -11.07
N VAL A 10 18.76 -10.56 -11.91
CA VAL A 10 18.20 -9.22 -11.96
C VAL A 10 17.52 -9.02 -10.60
N PRO A 11 17.91 -8.02 -9.79
CA PRO A 11 17.18 -7.77 -8.56
C PRO A 11 15.76 -7.34 -8.96
N ALA A 12 14.75 -8.11 -8.54
CA ALA A 12 13.38 -7.65 -8.54
C ALA A 12 13.35 -6.36 -7.73
N ALA A 13 12.95 -5.25 -8.36
CA ALA A 13 12.77 -3.99 -7.66
C ALA A 13 11.74 -4.22 -6.54
N ALA A 14 12.20 -4.23 -5.29
CA ALA A 14 11.33 -4.23 -4.13
C ALA A 14 10.47 -2.97 -4.21
N SER A 15 9.19 -3.13 -4.52
CA SER A 15 8.23 -2.04 -4.57
C SER A 15 8.01 -1.51 -3.16
N GLY A 16 8.84 -0.55 -2.74
CA GLY A 16 8.63 0.37 -1.62
C GLY A 16 7.77 -0.14 -0.48
N ASP A 17 8.25 -1.16 0.23
CA ASP A 17 7.69 -1.64 1.50
C ASP A 17 8.06 -0.70 2.67
N GLN A 18 8.14 0.61 2.40
CA GLN A 18 8.94 1.50 3.22
C GLN A 18 8.24 2.02 4.48
N PHE A 19 6.97 1.71 4.72
CA PHE A 19 6.25 2.15 5.93
C PHE A 19 5.08 1.24 6.32
N ALA A 20 5.17 -0.08 6.09
CA ALA A 20 4.19 -0.98 6.70
C ALA A 20 4.34 -0.91 8.23
N PRO A 21 3.30 -0.52 8.99
CA PRO A 21 3.36 -0.59 10.44
C PRO A 21 3.68 -2.02 10.89
N ALA A 22 4.44 -2.19 11.96
CA ALA A 22 4.85 -3.51 12.43
C ALA A 22 3.60 -4.39 12.68
N GLY A 23 3.55 -5.58 12.07
CA GLY A 23 2.39 -6.47 12.18
C GLY A 23 1.30 -6.25 11.12
N CYS A 24 1.49 -5.30 10.19
CA CYS A 24 0.62 -5.07 9.05
C CYS A 24 1.32 -5.44 7.73
N PHE A 25 0.55 -5.99 6.80
CA PHE A 25 0.97 -6.29 5.44
C PHE A 25 0.12 -5.48 4.47
N GLY A 26 0.75 -4.63 3.66
CA GLY A 26 0.08 -3.78 2.69
C GLY A 26 0.43 -4.14 1.26
N GLU A 27 -0.58 -4.30 0.41
CA GLU A 27 -0.42 -4.54 -1.02
C GLU A 27 -1.10 -3.41 -1.81
N ARG A 28 -0.36 -2.81 -2.75
CA ARG A 28 -0.89 -1.76 -3.62
C ARG A 28 -1.54 -2.38 -4.86
N TYR A 29 -2.70 -1.87 -5.26
CA TYR A 29 -3.41 -2.31 -6.45
C TYR A 29 -3.75 -1.12 -7.36
N SER A 30 -3.96 -1.37 -8.65
CA SER A 30 -4.33 -0.29 -9.60
C SER A 30 -5.84 -0.08 -9.61
N VAL A 31 -6.28 1.17 -9.69
CA VAL A 31 -7.68 1.55 -9.91
C VAL A 31 -7.81 2.50 -11.09
N PHE A 32 -9.03 2.82 -11.51
CA PHE A 32 -9.25 3.71 -12.64
C PHE A 32 -8.72 5.12 -12.33
N PHE A 33 -7.74 5.57 -13.12
CA PHE A 33 -6.99 6.81 -12.90
C PHE A 33 -6.32 6.93 -11.52
N GLY A 34 -5.92 5.81 -10.92
CA GLY A 34 -5.45 5.84 -9.56
C GLY A 34 -4.72 4.58 -9.10
N GLN A 35 -4.42 4.56 -7.81
CA GLN A 35 -3.87 3.42 -7.11
C GLN A 35 -4.55 3.28 -5.75
N GLY A 36 -4.82 2.06 -5.33
CA GLY A 36 -5.28 1.72 -3.98
C GLY A 36 -4.21 1.00 -3.18
N ILE A 37 -4.44 0.93 -1.88
CA ILE A 37 -3.68 0.11 -0.94
C ILE A 37 -4.68 -0.75 -0.16
N SER A 38 -4.38 -2.04 -0.06
CA SER A 38 -5.09 -3.02 0.75
C SER A 38 -4.16 -3.44 1.87
N VAL A 39 -4.53 -3.22 3.12
CA VAL A 39 -3.69 -3.57 4.27
C VAL A 39 -4.42 -4.57 5.15
N SER A 40 -3.73 -5.65 5.49
CA SER A 40 -4.17 -6.61 6.49
C SER A 40 -3.26 -6.54 7.70
N CYS A 41 -3.83 -6.31 8.88
CA CYS A 41 -3.07 -6.27 10.12
C CYS A 41 -3.39 -7.48 11.01
N LEU A 42 -2.36 -7.99 11.70
CA LEU A 42 -2.55 -8.92 12.80
C LEU A 42 -3.33 -8.24 13.94
N PRO A 43 -4.09 -8.99 14.75
CA PRO A 43 -4.81 -8.44 15.89
C PRO A 43 -3.89 -7.63 16.82
N GLY A 44 -4.20 -6.35 17.00
CA GLY A 44 -3.51 -5.41 17.88
C GLY A 44 -4.20 -5.22 19.22
N GLU A 45 -3.94 -4.10 19.89
CA GLU A 45 -4.60 -3.75 21.16
C GLU A 45 -6.01 -3.17 20.97
N GLY A 46 -6.34 -2.71 19.75
CA GLY A 46 -7.65 -2.15 19.39
C GLY A 46 -8.72 -3.18 19.01
N HIS A 47 -9.90 -2.68 18.64
CA HIS A 47 -11.03 -3.45 18.10
C HIS A 47 -10.97 -3.62 16.58
N GLY A 48 -10.20 -2.77 15.91
CA GLY A 48 -9.93 -2.86 14.49
C GLY A 48 -8.96 -1.80 14.05
N TYR A 49 -8.95 -1.56 12.75
CA TYR A 49 -8.03 -0.61 12.16
C TYR A 49 -8.63 0.02 10.92
N ARG A 50 -8.08 1.18 10.55
CA ARG A 50 -8.36 1.88 9.31
C ARG A 50 -7.06 2.26 8.65
N VAL A 51 -7.04 2.20 7.32
CA VAL A 51 -5.88 2.64 6.52
C VAL A 51 -6.11 4.06 6.05
N ILE A 52 -5.05 4.87 6.11
CA ILE A 52 -5.02 6.20 5.51
C ILE A 52 -3.91 6.21 4.47
N ALA A 53 -4.31 6.28 3.20
CA ALA A 53 -3.40 6.39 2.07
C ALA A 53 -2.91 7.84 1.94
N HIS A 54 -1.61 8.00 1.71
CA HIS A 54 -1.00 9.27 1.33
C HIS A 54 -0.91 9.28 -0.19
N CYS A 55 -1.68 10.16 -0.80
CA CYS A 55 -1.88 10.23 -2.24
C CYS A 55 -1.03 11.33 -2.86
N ALA A 56 -0.54 11.09 -4.06
CA ALA A 56 0.10 12.11 -4.88
C ALA A 56 -0.40 12.06 -6.32
N SER A 57 -0.54 13.22 -6.95
CA SER A 57 -0.66 13.35 -8.41
C SER A 57 0.13 14.56 -8.87
N GLY A 58 1.26 14.31 -9.52
CA GLY A 58 2.25 15.34 -9.82
C GLY A 58 2.76 16.02 -8.53
N ASN A 59 2.44 17.30 -8.37
CA ASN A 59 2.85 18.12 -7.22
C ASN A 59 1.73 18.32 -6.18
N VAL A 60 0.60 17.64 -6.34
CA VAL A 60 -0.55 17.73 -5.42
C VAL A 60 -0.53 16.52 -4.50
N PHE A 61 -0.67 16.76 -3.19
CA PHE A 61 -0.65 15.73 -2.15
C PHE A 61 -1.92 15.83 -1.31
N TRP A 62 -2.49 14.69 -0.94
CA TRP A 62 -3.67 14.61 -0.07
C TRP A 62 -3.72 13.27 0.66
N PHE A 63 -4.67 13.15 1.59
CA PHE A 63 -4.91 11.91 2.33
C PHE A 63 -6.27 11.33 1.93
N ALA A 64 -6.32 10.01 1.76
CA ALA A 64 -7.55 9.26 1.56
C ALA A 64 -7.70 8.24 2.69
N ALA A 65 -8.73 8.39 3.50
CA ALA A 65 -9.04 7.43 4.56
C ALA A 65 -9.95 6.33 4.02
N GLY A 66 -9.60 5.09 4.32
CA GLY A 66 -10.44 3.92 4.10
C GLY A 66 -11.56 3.79 5.13
N ASP A 67 -12.34 2.74 5.00
CA ASP A 67 -13.30 2.35 6.01
C ASP A 67 -12.63 1.68 7.22
N PHE A 68 -13.31 1.74 8.36
CA PHE A 68 -12.92 0.97 9.54
C PHE A 68 -13.23 -0.52 9.32
N VAL A 69 -12.25 -1.37 9.61
CA VAL A 69 -12.39 -2.83 9.52
C VAL A 69 -11.99 -3.47 10.86
N PRO A 70 -12.87 -4.25 11.49
CA PRO A 70 -12.51 -5.02 12.67
C PRO A 70 -11.43 -6.06 12.35
N TYR A 71 -10.56 -6.37 13.32
CA TYR A 71 -9.56 -7.43 13.12
C TYR A 71 -10.24 -8.77 12.77
N GLY A 72 -9.72 -9.46 11.76
CA GLY A 72 -10.25 -10.74 11.28
C GLY A 72 -11.38 -10.65 10.25
N PHE A 73 -11.87 -9.46 9.90
CA PHE A 73 -12.96 -9.26 8.92
C PHE A 73 -12.47 -8.88 7.51
N GLY A 74 -11.16 -8.93 7.26
CA GLY A 74 -10.55 -8.69 5.96
C GLY A 74 -9.55 -7.54 5.97
N PRO A 75 -9.01 -7.18 4.79
CA PRO A 75 -8.14 -6.01 4.66
C PRO A 75 -8.93 -4.71 4.72
N ALA A 76 -8.35 -3.69 5.33
CA ALA A 76 -8.79 -2.31 5.16
C ALA A 76 -8.19 -1.73 3.87
N THR A 77 -9.01 -1.07 3.07
CA THR A 77 -8.59 -0.51 1.78
C THR A 77 -8.72 1.02 1.77
N ALA A 78 -7.82 1.68 1.07
CA ALA A 78 -7.89 3.12 0.81
C ALA A 78 -7.42 3.41 -0.62
N GLU A 79 -8.10 4.34 -1.29
CA GLU A 79 -7.89 4.59 -2.72
C GLU A 79 -7.51 6.04 -3.01
N CYS A 80 -6.47 6.20 -3.82
CA CYS A 80 -6.05 7.45 -4.39
C CYS A 80 -6.54 7.53 -5.84
N THR A 81 -7.61 8.29 -6.08
CA THR A 81 -8.16 8.50 -7.42
C THR A 81 -7.77 9.88 -7.95
N GLY A 82 -7.21 9.89 -9.16
CA GLY A 82 -6.84 11.10 -9.88
C GLY A 82 -7.79 11.40 -11.04
N ALA A 83 -7.35 12.26 -11.94
CA ALA A 83 -8.08 12.61 -13.16
C ALA A 83 -7.59 11.81 -14.37
N LEU A 84 -8.36 11.81 -15.46
CA LEU A 84 -8.07 11.08 -16.71
C LEU A 84 -6.63 11.27 -17.23
N LEU A 85 -6.07 12.47 -17.11
CA LEU A 85 -4.72 12.82 -17.59
C LEU A 85 -3.70 13.00 -16.45
N ALA A 86 -4.13 12.80 -15.21
CA ALA A 86 -3.32 12.97 -14.02
C ALA A 86 -3.70 11.86 -13.02
N PRO A 87 -3.27 10.61 -13.27
CA PRO A 87 -3.54 9.53 -12.35
C PRO A 87 -2.91 9.82 -10.99
N ALA A 88 -3.55 9.35 -9.93
CA ALA A 88 -3.00 9.44 -8.59
C ALA A 88 -2.25 8.16 -8.22
N SER A 89 -1.26 8.27 -7.34
CA SER A 89 -0.50 7.14 -6.81
C SER A 89 -0.52 7.15 -5.29
N VAL A 90 -0.40 5.96 -4.69
CA VAL A 90 -0.17 5.82 -3.26
C VAL A 90 1.33 5.95 -3.02
N VAL A 91 1.77 7.04 -2.39
CA VAL A 91 3.19 7.28 -2.10
C VAL A 91 3.59 6.69 -0.74
N ALA A 92 2.68 6.74 0.24
CA ALA A 92 2.82 6.15 1.55
C ALA A 92 1.44 5.76 2.10
N TYR A 93 1.41 5.07 3.23
CA TYR A 93 0.19 4.82 3.98
C TYR A 93 0.50 4.76 5.48
N GLN A 94 -0.53 4.95 6.28
CA GLN A 94 -0.48 4.72 7.73
C GLN A 94 -1.72 3.92 8.15
N VAL A 95 -1.60 3.23 9.29
CA VAL A 95 -2.70 2.50 9.91
C VAL A 95 -3.05 3.20 11.22
N ASP A 96 -4.35 3.41 11.42
CA ASP A 96 -4.96 3.99 12.60
C ASP A 96 -5.71 2.86 13.31
N GLU A 97 -5.19 2.40 14.45
CA GLU A 97 -5.87 1.40 15.30
C GLU A 97 -6.98 2.10 16.11
N ILE A 98 -8.15 1.47 16.17
CA ILE A 98 -9.37 1.99 16.81
C ILE A 98 -9.89 1.00 17.83
#